data_AF-A0A954RG43-F1
#
_entry.id   AF-A0A954RG43-F1
#
_cell.length_a   1.000
_cell.length_b   1.000
_cell.length_c   1.000
_cell.angle_alpha   90.00
_cell.angle_beta   90.00
_cell.angle_gamma   90.00
#
_symmetry.space_group_name_H-M   'P 1'
#
loop_
_entity.id
_entity.type
_entity.pdbx_description
1 polymer ?
#
loop_
_entity_poly.entity_id
_entity_poly.type
_entity_poly.pdbx_seq_one_letter_code
_entity_poly.pdbx_strand_id
1 'polypeptide(L)'
;MNPYEIDLAACRGRQRRLLEVMHERRLDAVIVTQQEHIQWLTGQRFAWLFSPVAAMHADGRVLLVAPAKTEPLGAIDDLRHFDAR
;
A
#
# COMPACT_ATOMS: atom_id res chain seq x y z
N MET A 1 -13.35 16.03 -13.72
CA MET A 1 -12.90 14.83 -13.00
C MET A 1 -11.86 14.15 -13.87
N ASN A 2 -10.64 13.99 -13.39
CA ASN A 2 -9.57 13.34 -14.15
C ASN A 2 -9.75 11.81 -14.04
N PRO A 3 -9.99 11.06 -15.13
CA PRO A 3 -10.22 9.62 -15.07
C PRO A 3 -9.00 8.82 -14.58
N TYR A 4 -7.84 9.46 -14.48
CA TYR A 4 -6.59 8.87 -14.00
C TYR A 4 -6.26 9.22 -12.55
N GLU A 5 -7.16 9.93 -11.87
CA GLU A 5 -6.98 10.27 -10.46
C GLU A 5 -7.17 9.03 -9.58
N ILE A 6 -6.36 8.93 -8.52
CA ILE A 6 -6.46 7.80 -7.59
C ILE A 6 -7.72 7.95 -6.73
N ASP A 7 -8.60 6.96 -6.81
CA ASP A 7 -9.73 6.83 -5.89
C ASP A 7 -9.28 6.17 -4.57
N LEU A 8 -9.12 7.02 -3.55
CA LEU A 8 -8.74 6.60 -2.20
C LEU A 8 -9.82 5.74 -1.52
N ALA A 9 -11.10 5.99 -1.78
CA ALA A 9 -12.19 5.20 -1.22
C ALA A 9 -12.15 3.76 -1.78
N ALA A 10 -11.85 3.63 -3.07
CA ALA A 10 -11.63 2.32 -3.69
C ALA A 10 -10.42 1.59 -3.09
N CYS A 11 -9.31 2.31 -2.79
CA CYS A 11 -8.15 1.72 -2.08
C CYS A 11 -8.55 1.18 -0.69
N ARG A 12 -9.24 1.99 0.12
CA ARG A 12 -9.74 1.56 1.44
C ARG A 12 -10.72 0.38 1.34
N GLY A 13 -11.55 0.34 0.30
CA GLY A 13 -12.41 -0.81 0.02
C GLY A 13 -11.64 -2.11 -0.22
N ARG A 14 -10.52 -2.03 -0.96
CA ARG A 14 -9.63 -3.17 -1.21
C ARG A 14 -8.89 -3.62 0.04
N GLN A 15 -8.40 -2.68 0.85
CA GLN A 15 -7.77 -2.97 2.15
C GLN A 15 -8.74 -3.72 3.07
N ARG A 16 -9.99 -3.27 3.17
CA ARG A 16 -11.02 -3.95 3.98
C ARG A 16 -11.23 -5.40 3.54
N ARG A 17 -11.33 -5.64 2.24
CA ARG A 17 -11.46 -7.00 1.69
C ARG A 17 -10.24 -7.87 2.00
N LEU A 18 -9.04 -7.30 1.91
CA LEU A 18 -7.81 -8.03 2.27
C LEU A 18 -7.80 -8.36 3.78
N LEU A 19 -8.21 -7.41 4.63
CA LEU A 19 -8.31 -7.59 6.07
C LEU A 19 -9.27 -8.72 6.46
N GLU A 20 -10.43 -8.79 5.81
CA GLU A 20 -11.40 -9.88 5.98
C GLU A 20 -10.74 -11.24 5.72
N VAL A 21 -10.03 -11.38 4.59
CA VAL A 21 -9.29 -12.59 4.23
C VAL A 21 -8.16 -12.90 5.22
N MET A 22 -7.46 -11.87 5.71
CA MET A 22 -6.41 -12.02 6.72
C MET A 22 -7.00 -12.58 8.02
N HIS A 23 -8.14 -12.07 8.48
CA HIS A 23 -8.84 -12.57 9.66
C HIS A 23 -9.30 -14.01 9.49
N GLU A 24 -9.93 -14.36 8.37
CA GLU A 24 -10.35 -15.73 8.05
C GLU A 24 -9.18 -16.72 8.11
N ARG A 25 -8.00 -16.29 7.64
CA ARG A 25 -6.78 -17.11 7.58
C ARG A 25 -5.89 -16.98 8.81
N ARG A 26 -6.27 -16.18 9.81
CA ARG A 26 -5.49 -15.88 11.03
C ARG A 26 -4.08 -15.39 10.71
N LEU A 27 -3.97 -14.46 9.77
CA LEU A 27 -2.70 -13.80 9.40
C LEU A 27 -2.54 -12.51 10.20
N ASP A 28 -1.40 -12.36 10.87
CA ASP A 28 -1.08 -11.13 11.61
C ASP A 28 -0.62 -9.98 10.70
N ALA A 29 -0.04 -10.32 9.55
CA ALA A 29 0.39 -9.36 8.55
C ALA A 29 0.47 -9.99 7.15
N VAL A 30 0.39 -9.15 6.12
CA VAL A 30 0.69 -9.47 4.73
C VAL A 30 1.71 -8.47 4.20
N ILE A 31 2.76 -8.98 3.55
CA ILE A 31 3.79 -8.17 2.90
C ILE A 31 3.61 -8.28 1.39
N VAL A 32 3.63 -7.13 0.71
CA VAL A 32 3.42 -6.99 -0.72
C VAL A 32 4.61 -6.28 -1.34
N THR A 33 5.23 -6.91 -2.34
CA THR A 33 6.48 -6.44 -2.97
C THR A 33 6.33 -6.11 -4.46
N GLN A 34 5.28 -6.60 -5.11
CA GLN A 34 4.98 -6.25 -6.51
C GLN A 34 4.39 -4.84 -6.58
N GLN A 35 4.94 -4.01 -7.46
CA GLN A 35 4.57 -2.59 -7.57
C GLN A 35 3.09 -2.40 -7.91
N GLU A 36 2.55 -3.29 -8.75
CA GLU A 36 1.15 -3.30 -9.18
C GLU A 36 0.22 -3.59 -8.00
N HIS A 37 0.61 -4.52 -7.12
CA HIS A 37 -0.14 -4.82 -5.92
C HIS A 37 -0.04 -3.71 -4.87
N ILE A 38 1.12 -3.05 -4.76
CA ILE A 38 1.28 -1.87 -3.91
C ILE A 38 0.38 -0.74 -4.41
N GLN A 39 0.36 -0.49 -5.73
CA GLN A 39 -0.52 0.52 -6.33
C GLN A 39 -1.99 0.14 -6.16
N TRP A 40 -2.35 -1.14 -6.34
CA TRP A 40 -3.71 -1.61 -6.10
C TRP A 40 -4.13 -1.40 -4.64
N LEU A 41 -3.26 -1.72 -3.68
CA LEU A 41 -3.58 -1.64 -2.25
C LEU A 41 -3.60 -0.20 -1.71
N THR A 42 -2.67 0.65 -2.16
CA THR A 42 -2.39 1.96 -1.56
C THR A 42 -2.67 3.15 -2.49
N GLY A 43 -2.84 2.89 -3.78
CA GLY A 43 -2.86 3.92 -4.83
C GLY A 43 -1.47 4.43 -5.23
N GLN A 44 -0.42 4.13 -4.44
CA GLN A 44 0.92 4.64 -4.71
C GLN A 44 1.54 3.90 -5.87
N ARG A 45 1.86 4.65 -6.92
CA ARG A 45 2.59 4.15 -8.08
C ARG A 45 4.08 4.44 -7.92
N PHE A 46 4.90 3.47 -8.32
CA PHE A 46 6.35 3.60 -8.38
C PHE A 46 6.86 3.37 -9.80
N ALA A 47 8.07 3.85 -10.07
CA ALA A 47 8.80 3.49 -11.28
C ALA A 47 9.45 2.11 -11.11
N TRP A 48 9.66 1.42 -12.23
CA TRP A 48 10.20 0.06 -12.28
C TRP A 48 11.57 -0.13 -11.61
N LEU A 49 12.34 0.95 -11.44
CA LEU A 49 13.67 0.92 -10.82
C LEU A 49 13.63 0.72 -9.29
N PHE A 50 12.54 1.06 -8.63
CA PHE A 50 12.45 0.99 -7.17
C PHE A 50 11.91 -0.36 -6.69
N SER A 51 12.31 -0.77 -5.49
CA SER A 51 11.78 -1.97 -4.81
C SER A 51 11.00 -1.57 -3.56
N PRO A 52 9.83 -0.91 -3.70
CA PRO A 52 8.99 -0.55 -2.58
C PRO A 52 8.36 -1.80 -1.95
N VAL A 53 7.94 -1.66 -0.69
CA VAL A 53 7.23 -2.71 0.05
C VAL A 53 6.04 -2.09 0.77
N ALA A 54 4.87 -2.71 0.68
CA ALA A 54 3.76 -2.41 1.56
C ALA A 54 3.53 -3.57 2.53
N ALA A 55 3.14 -3.25 3.76
CA ALA A 55 2.69 -4.23 4.72
C ALA A 55 1.32 -3.82 5.28
N MET A 56 0.40 -4.76 5.34
CA MET A 56 -0.88 -4.58 6.02
C MET A 56 -0.90 -5.44 7.28
N HIS A 57 -1.19 -4.83 8.42
CA HIS A 57 -1.35 -5.53 9.70
C HIS A 57 -2.79 -5.98 9.91
N ALA A 58 -3.00 -6.98 10.77
CA ALA A 58 -4.32 -7.51 11.12
C ALA A 58 -5.23 -6.51 11.87
N ASP A 59 -4.74 -5.33 12.23
CA ASP A 59 -5.56 -4.22 12.74
C ASP A 59 -6.03 -3.26 11.63
N GLY A 60 -5.70 -3.56 10.37
CA GLY A 60 -6.06 -2.78 9.20
C GLY A 60 -5.08 -1.67 8.84
N ARG A 61 -4.03 -1.42 9.64
CA ARG A 61 -3.03 -0.39 9.32
C ARG A 61 -2.13 -0.81 8.17
N VAL A 62 -1.88 0.13 7.26
CA VAL A 62 -0.99 -0.04 6.12
C VAL A 62 0.29 0.78 6.29
N LEU A 63 1.41 0.06 6.34
CA LEU A 63 2.76 0.60 6.23
C LEU A 63 3.21 0.59 4.77
N LEU A 64 3.77 1.68 4.29
CA LEU A 64 4.48 1.75 3.03
C LEU A 64 5.96 2.08 3.28
N VAL A 65 6.85 1.31 2.68
CA VAL A 65 8.29 1.55 2.65
C VAL A 65 8.67 1.92 1.22
N ALA A 66 9.11 3.16 1.02
CA ALA A 66 9.26 3.78 -0.30
C ALA A 66 10.64 4.48 -0.46
N PRO A 67 11.12 4.72 -1.68
CA PRO A 67 12.30 5.56 -1.88
C PRO A 67 12.09 6.97 -1.31
N ALA A 68 13.17 7.61 -0.89
CA ALA A 68 13.17 8.98 -0.39
C ALA A 68 12.43 9.95 -1.34
N LYS A 69 11.75 10.96 -0.77
CA LYS A 69 10.91 11.95 -1.47
C LYS A 69 9.56 11.46 -2.01
N THR A 70 9.13 10.24 -1.64
CA THR A 70 7.74 9.82 -1.90
C THR A 70 6.79 10.57 -0.98
N GLU A 71 5.79 11.24 -1.53
CA GLU A 71 4.69 11.86 -0.76
C GLU A 71 3.61 10.82 -0.45
N PRO A 72 3.05 10.80 0.77
CA PRO A 72 2.03 9.83 1.14
C PRO A 72 0.68 10.14 0.47
N LEU A 73 0.02 9.09 -0.02
CA LEU A 73 -1.41 9.11 -0.35
C LEU A 73 -2.25 8.73 0.88
N GLY A 74 -3.48 9.23 0.96
CA GLY A 74 -4.35 9.06 2.14
C GLY A 74 -4.80 7.62 2.46
N ALA A 75 -4.48 6.64 1.60
CA ALA A 75 -4.72 5.23 1.87
C ALA A 75 -3.54 4.53 2.59
N ILE A 76 -2.52 5.28 3.01
CA ILE A 76 -1.35 4.81 3.75
C ILE A 76 -1.42 5.39 5.17
N ASP A 77 -1.16 4.56 6.18
CA ASP A 77 -1.26 4.96 7.60
C ASP A 77 0.11 5.25 8.21
N ASP A 78 1.16 4.56 7.75
CA ASP A 78 2.57 4.85 8.08
C ASP A 78 3.42 4.82 6.80
N LEU A 79 4.29 5.81 6.62
CA LEU A 79 5.22 5.91 5.49
C LEU A 79 6.66 5.95 6.03
N ARG A 80 7.47 5.00 5.59
CA ARG A 80 8.91 4.96 5.86
C ARG A 80 9.68 5.07 4.56
N HIS A 81 10.88 5.63 4.65
CA HIS A 81 11.74 5.81 3.50
C HIS A 81 13.02 4.97 3.60
N PHE A 82 13.49 4.48 2.46
CA PHE A 82 14.82 3.91 2.31
C PHE A 82 15.68 4.78 1.39
N ASP A 83 17.01 4.68 1.58
CA ASP A 83 17.98 5.33 0.71
C ASP A 83 18.10 4.53 -0.60
N ALA A 84 17.83 5.19 -1.72
CA ALA A 84 17.92 4.66 -3.07
C ALA A 84 18.84 5.60 -3.86
N ARG A 85 20.15 5.45 -3.66
CA ARG A 85 21.17 6.20 -4.39
C ARG A 85 21.42 5.62 -5.77
#